data_AF-A0A519IMN1-F1
#
_entry.id   AF-A0A519IMN1-F1
#
_cell.length_a   1.000
_cell.length_b   1.000
_cell.length_c   1.000
_cell.angle_alpha   90.00
_cell.angle_beta   90.00
_cell.angle_gamma   90.00
#
_symmetry.space_group_name_H-M   'P 1'
#
loop_
_entity.id
_entity.type
_entity.pdbx_description
1 polymer ?
#
loop_
_entity_poly.entity_id
_entity_poly.type
_entity_poly.pdbx_seq_one_letter_code
_entity_poly.pdbx_strand_id
1 'polypeptide(L)'
;MPLPIAHAARPPLWLACCALAALPVLSAAAAGFRPGAYADELGTTPVVCVTQQHMASLTATAWKQAMQQRGTTCTISESARPMPGHETWKASCTGPAQGAVGSAVQLYQFTVHADGEKLVIDSGAQTPAGTQVMKKALFGTYQGACAPGTPPLDVWAYLDSQHQSQVAPAQAAARKAVAIDLIRCGNVFNGLSLSVVKNRQEGMRSAAAAVIGAAVELHPGEGDFHLDTLKKSAPEVSAELVGASPEKRFALYQSCSPYLEPDGIDKAVQSRIAAGAAAR
;
A
#
# COMPACT_ATOMS: atom_id res chain seq x y z
N MET A 1 65.04 60.99 2.81
CA MET A 1 65.23 59.72 2.09
C MET A 1 64.17 59.64 0.97
N PRO A 2 64.44 58.96 -0.16
CA PRO A 2 64.43 59.51 -1.54
C PRO A 2 63.11 59.45 -2.35
N LEU A 3 63.17 60.09 -3.53
CA LEU A 3 62.33 60.07 -4.77
C LEU A 3 61.81 58.68 -5.24
N PRO A 4 60.96 58.53 -6.31
CA PRO A 4 60.39 59.50 -7.28
C PRO A 4 58.89 59.33 -7.65
N ILE A 5 58.43 60.25 -8.52
CA ILE A 5 57.18 60.31 -9.28
C ILE A 5 57.14 59.24 -10.42
N ALA A 6 55.97 58.69 -10.72
CA ALA A 6 55.63 58.26 -12.09
C ALA A 6 54.15 58.58 -12.41
N HIS A 7 53.96 59.33 -13.50
CA HIS A 7 52.67 59.67 -14.12
C HIS A 7 52.26 58.63 -15.17
N ALA A 8 50.97 58.72 -15.55
CA ALA A 8 50.31 58.17 -16.74
C ALA A 8 49.78 56.72 -16.60
N ALA A 9 48.58 56.35 -17.06
CA ALA A 9 47.67 56.98 -18.02
C ALA A 9 46.21 56.55 -17.74
N ARG A 10 45.24 57.42 -18.02
CA ARG A 10 43.84 57.01 -18.30
C ARG A 10 43.76 56.55 -19.77
N PRO A 11 42.81 55.67 -20.11
CA PRO A 11 41.63 56.24 -20.77
C PRO A 11 40.28 55.69 -20.25
N PRO A 12 39.19 56.45 -20.45
CA PRO A 12 37.82 56.04 -20.16
C PRO A 12 37.18 55.38 -21.38
N LEU A 13 36.15 54.54 -21.19
CA LEU A 13 34.99 54.28 -22.07
C LEU A 13 34.37 52.92 -21.66
N TRP A 14 33.20 52.96 -21.03
CA TRP A 14 31.92 52.52 -21.61
C TRP A 14 31.81 51.01 -21.84
N LEU A 15 31.05 50.32 -20.99
CA LEU A 15 29.74 49.77 -21.35
C LEU A 15 29.21 48.93 -20.19
N ALA A 16 27.97 49.25 -19.80
CA ALA A 16 27.14 48.43 -18.97
C ALA A 16 27.06 47.02 -19.56
N CYS A 17 27.53 46.02 -18.82
CA CYS A 17 27.15 44.64 -19.05
C CYS A 17 26.59 44.11 -17.73
N CYS A 18 25.29 43.88 -17.76
CA CYS A 18 24.51 43.33 -16.68
C CYS A 18 25.20 42.08 -16.13
N ALA A 19 25.49 42.08 -14.83
CA ALA A 19 25.72 40.86 -14.08
C ALA A 19 24.40 40.08 -14.03
N LEU A 20 24.08 39.37 -15.11
CA LEU A 20 23.18 38.22 -15.05
C LEU A 20 23.98 37.10 -14.40
N ALA A 21 24.03 37.12 -13.07
CA ALA A 21 24.30 35.92 -12.30
C ALA A 21 23.22 34.91 -12.72
N ALA A 22 23.60 33.98 -13.59
CA ALA A 22 22.84 32.78 -13.82
C ALA A 22 22.79 32.03 -12.49
N LEU A 23 21.74 32.29 -11.72
CA LEU A 23 21.31 31.40 -10.65
C LEU A 23 21.18 30.02 -11.29
N PRO A 24 21.97 29.01 -10.91
CA PRO A 24 21.62 27.67 -11.28
C PRO A 24 20.27 27.41 -10.62
N VAL A 25 19.21 27.37 -11.45
CA VAL A 25 17.98 26.68 -11.09
C VAL A 25 18.44 25.24 -10.87
N LEU A 26 18.76 24.92 -9.60
CA LEU A 26 18.81 23.56 -9.12
C LEU A 26 17.41 23.03 -9.38
N SER A 27 17.21 22.41 -10.54
CA SER A 27 16.18 21.42 -10.72
C SER A 27 16.45 20.39 -9.64
N ALA A 28 15.79 20.54 -8.50
CA ALA A 28 15.66 19.49 -7.52
C ALA A 28 14.85 18.40 -8.23
N ALA A 29 15.55 17.54 -8.97
CA ALA A 29 15.03 16.26 -9.36
C ALA A 29 14.49 15.64 -8.07
N ALA A 30 13.21 15.26 -8.07
CA ALA A 30 12.58 14.62 -6.93
C ALA A 30 13.52 13.50 -6.47
N ALA A 31 14.13 13.68 -5.30
CA ALA A 31 15.03 12.67 -4.76
C ALA A 31 14.22 11.39 -4.64
N GLY A 32 14.69 10.29 -5.25
CA GLY A 32 14.06 8.99 -5.06
C GLY A 32 13.95 8.64 -3.57
N PHE A 33 13.24 7.55 -3.27
CA PHE A 33 13.04 7.11 -1.89
C PHE A 33 14.41 6.87 -1.23
N ARG A 34 14.53 7.24 0.04
CA ARG A 34 15.78 7.26 0.81
C ARG A 34 15.71 6.41 2.07
N PRO A 35 16.84 6.04 2.70
CA PRO A 35 16.81 5.33 3.98
C PRO A 35 16.11 6.18 5.05
N GLY A 36 15.29 5.55 5.88
CA GLY A 36 14.58 6.19 6.98
C GLY A 36 13.28 5.50 7.35
N ALA A 37 12.53 6.14 8.25
CA ALA A 37 11.21 5.72 8.66
C ALA A 37 10.16 6.12 7.61
N TYR A 38 9.25 5.20 7.28
CA TYR A 38 8.12 5.43 6.40
C TYR A 38 6.83 5.09 7.13
N ALA A 39 5.87 5.99 7.12
CA ALA A 39 4.52 5.75 7.61
C ALA A 39 3.79 4.88 6.60
N ASP A 40 3.51 3.63 6.95
CA ASP A 40 2.80 2.70 6.06
C ASP A 40 1.31 2.99 6.11
N GLU A 41 0.76 3.46 4.98
CA GLU A 41 -0.65 3.82 4.85
C GLU A 41 -1.55 2.60 4.63
N LEU A 42 -1.01 1.43 4.27
CA LEU A 42 -1.81 0.23 3.94
C LEU A 42 -1.53 -0.99 4.82
N GLY A 43 -0.41 -1.02 5.53
CA GLY A 43 -0.01 -2.17 6.35
C GLY A 43 -0.45 -2.08 7.81
N THR A 44 -0.23 -3.17 8.54
CA THR A 44 -0.58 -3.25 9.98
C THR A 44 0.48 -2.68 10.91
N THR A 45 1.56 -2.18 10.33
CA THR A 45 2.70 -1.62 11.04
C THR A 45 2.76 -0.14 10.70
N PRO A 46 2.38 0.77 11.60
CA PRO A 46 2.14 2.18 11.25
C PRO A 46 3.39 2.89 10.72
N VAL A 47 4.59 2.41 11.11
CA VAL A 47 5.86 2.93 10.62
C VAL A 47 6.85 1.79 10.42
N VAL A 48 7.49 1.73 9.26
CA VAL A 48 8.54 0.76 8.92
C VAL A 48 9.88 1.46 8.70
N CYS A 49 10.97 0.80 9.10
CA CYS A 49 12.33 1.27 8.86
C CYS A 49 12.89 0.71 7.55
N VAL A 50 13.23 1.60 6.62
CA VAL A 50 13.86 1.28 5.35
C VAL A 50 15.35 1.63 5.43
N THR A 51 16.21 0.63 5.23
CA THR A 51 17.67 0.78 5.24
C THR A 51 18.21 0.76 3.82
N GLN A 52 19.48 1.14 3.62
CA GLN A 52 20.12 1.00 2.30
C GLN A 52 20.09 -0.45 1.79
N GLN A 53 20.17 -1.44 2.68
CA GLN A 53 20.10 -2.84 2.30
C GLN A 53 18.71 -3.21 1.75
N HIS A 54 17.63 -2.70 2.35
CA HIS A 54 16.28 -2.89 1.83
C HIS A 54 16.16 -2.27 0.44
N MET A 55 16.65 -1.04 0.26
CA MET A 55 16.63 -0.37 -1.04
C MET A 55 17.39 -1.15 -2.13
N ALA A 56 18.56 -1.69 -1.81
CA ALA A 56 19.33 -2.51 -2.74
C ALA A 56 18.58 -3.80 -3.15
N SER A 57 17.77 -4.34 -2.24
CA SER A 57 16.95 -5.55 -2.47
C SER A 57 15.70 -5.27 -3.31
N LEU A 58 15.24 -4.01 -3.35
CA LEU A 58 14.07 -3.55 -4.10
C LEU A 58 14.36 -3.25 -5.57
N THR A 59 15.26 -4.03 -6.19
CA THR A 59 15.57 -3.91 -7.62
C THR A 59 15.25 -5.20 -8.35
N ALA A 60 14.90 -5.11 -9.63
CA ALA A 60 14.56 -6.28 -10.45
C ALA A 60 15.73 -7.28 -10.48
N THR A 61 16.97 -6.77 -10.58
CA THR A 61 18.19 -7.59 -10.61
C THR A 61 18.45 -8.31 -9.29
N ALA A 62 18.40 -7.60 -8.16
CA ALA A 62 18.64 -8.20 -6.85
C ALA A 62 17.57 -9.24 -6.51
N TRP A 63 16.30 -8.93 -6.80
CA TRP A 63 15.20 -9.87 -6.65
C TRP A 63 15.40 -11.14 -7.48
N LYS A 64 15.73 -11.01 -8.77
CA LYS A 64 15.98 -12.16 -9.66
C LYS A 64 17.11 -13.05 -9.12
N GLN A 65 18.22 -12.45 -8.69
CA GLN A 65 19.34 -13.20 -8.11
C GLN A 65 18.92 -13.97 -6.85
N ALA A 66 18.14 -13.33 -5.98
CA ALA A 66 17.66 -13.97 -4.77
C ALA A 66 16.64 -15.09 -5.05
N MET A 67 15.77 -14.94 -6.06
CA MET A 67 14.89 -16.03 -6.53
C MET A 67 15.70 -17.21 -7.09
N GLN A 68 16.77 -16.94 -7.83
CA GLN A 68 17.68 -17.96 -8.34
C GLN A 68 18.38 -18.73 -7.20
N GLN A 69 18.84 -18.02 -6.17
CA GLN A 69 19.41 -18.64 -4.97
C GLN A 69 18.38 -19.54 -4.23
N ARG A 70 17.09 -19.25 -4.36
CA ARG A 70 15.97 -20.04 -3.83
C ARG A 70 15.52 -21.17 -4.78
N GLY A 71 16.27 -21.45 -5.85
CA GLY A 71 15.96 -22.53 -6.79
C GLY A 71 14.83 -22.23 -7.76
N THR A 72 14.44 -20.96 -7.91
CA THR A 72 13.43 -20.53 -8.89
C THR A 72 14.10 -19.81 -10.06
N THR A 73 13.75 -20.20 -11.28
CA THR A 73 14.27 -19.55 -12.50
C THR A 73 13.29 -18.46 -12.93
N CYS A 74 13.73 -17.20 -12.93
CA CYS A 74 12.90 -16.06 -13.31
C CYS A 74 13.47 -15.32 -14.53
N THR A 75 12.60 -14.94 -15.46
CA THR A 75 12.92 -14.11 -16.63
C THR A 75 12.23 -12.75 -16.46
N ILE A 76 13.00 -11.66 -16.42
CA ILE A 76 12.44 -10.30 -16.42
C ILE A 76 12.11 -9.94 -17.87
N SER A 77 10.85 -9.59 -18.16
CA SER A 77 10.35 -9.38 -19.53
C SER A 77 10.11 -7.92 -19.89
N GLU A 78 9.70 -7.10 -18.92
CA GLU A 78 9.50 -5.66 -19.07
C GLU A 78 10.19 -5.01 -17.87
N SER A 79 11.16 -4.13 -18.08
CA SER A 79 11.79 -3.34 -17.02
C SER A 79 11.94 -1.91 -17.51
N ALA A 80 11.37 -0.98 -16.76
CA ALA A 80 11.46 0.44 -17.02
C ALA A 80 12.07 1.14 -15.81
N ARG A 81 13.10 1.97 -16.07
CA ARG A 81 13.71 2.86 -15.08
C ARG A 81 13.54 4.30 -15.53
N PRO A 82 12.33 4.87 -15.39
CA PRO A 82 12.06 6.21 -15.89
C PRO A 82 12.90 7.27 -15.16
N MET A 83 13.30 7.01 -13.91
CA MET A 83 14.12 7.90 -13.08
C MET A 83 14.99 7.09 -12.11
N PRO A 84 16.10 7.66 -11.58
CA PRO A 84 16.89 7.01 -10.52
C PRO A 84 16.03 6.61 -9.32
N GLY A 85 16.15 5.36 -8.87
CA GLY A 85 15.35 4.83 -7.75
C GLY A 85 13.88 4.50 -8.10
N HIS A 86 13.48 4.58 -9.37
CA HIS A 86 12.15 4.16 -9.83
C HIS A 86 12.33 2.99 -10.79
N GLU A 87 11.75 1.84 -10.46
CA GLU A 87 11.83 0.64 -11.28
C GLU A 87 10.47 -0.09 -11.30
N THR A 88 9.89 -0.23 -12.48
CA THR A 88 8.74 -1.11 -12.71
C THR A 88 9.23 -2.30 -13.51
N TRP A 89 8.86 -3.51 -13.11
CA TRP A 89 9.22 -4.69 -13.86
C TRP A 89 8.21 -5.83 -13.82
N LYS A 90 8.17 -6.62 -14.89
CA LYS A 90 7.47 -7.90 -14.94
C LYS A 90 8.47 -9.05 -14.99
N ALA A 91 8.11 -10.17 -14.37
CA ALA A 91 8.93 -11.36 -14.40
C ALA A 91 8.08 -12.62 -14.55
N SER A 92 8.55 -13.57 -15.35
CA SER A 92 7.97 -14.91 -15.47
C SER A 92 8.89 -15.88 -14.74
N CYS A 93 8.37 -16.59 -13.74
CA CYS A 93 9.15 -17.53 -12.95
C CYS A 93 8.66 -18.96 -13.10
N THR A 94 9.61 -19.89 -13.11
CA THR A 94 9.40 -21.33 -13.01
C THR A 94 10.17 -21.83 -11.80
N GLY A 95 9.45 -22.41 -10.83
CA GLY A 95 10.02 -22.95 -9.60
C GLY A 95 9.54 -24.38 -9.32
N PRO A 96 10.16 -25.09 -8.38
CA PRO A 96 9.71 -26.42 -7.98
C PRO A 96 8.31 -26.32 -7.36
N ALA A 97 7.36 -27.07 -7.92
CA ALA A 97 6.01 -27.15 -7.39
C ALA A 97 6.04 -27.87 -6.03
N GLN A 98 5.91 -27.12 -4.92
CA GLN A 98 5.63 -27.76 -3.64
C GLN A 98 4.16 -28.19 -3.64
N GLY A 99 3.92 -29.46 -3.95
CA GLY A 99 2.64 -30.13 -3.72
C GLY A 99 1.69 -30.27 -4.92
N ALA A 100 2.08 -29.90 -6.14
CA ALA A 100 1.28 -30.13 -7.35
C ALA A 100 2.11 -30.80 -8.46
N VAL A 101 1.51 -31.76 -9.15
CA VAL A 101 2.10 -32.46 -10.29
C VAL A 101 2.20 -31.49 -11.46
N GLY A 102 3.37 -30.85 -11.63
CA GLY A 102 3.71 -30.02 -12.78
C GLY A 102 4.38 -28.67 -12.43
N SER A 103 5.36 -28.26 -13.22
CA SER A 103 6.02 -26.95 -13.11
C SER A 103 5.05 -25.84 -13.53
N ALA A 104 4.40 -25.19 -12.57
CA ALA A 104 3.51 -24.06 -12.86
C ALA A 104 4.33 -22.78 -13.11
N VAL A 105 4.16 -22.17 -14.28
CA VAL A 105 4.70 -20.83 -14.57
C VAL A 105 3.89 -19.82 -13.76
N GLN A 106 4.56 -19.02 -12.92
CA GLN A 106 3.96 -17.90 -12.24
C GLN A 106 4.43 -16.60 -12.90
N LEU A 107 3.48 -15.76 -13.33
CA LEU A 107 3.79 -14.44 -13.84
C LEU A 107 3.69 -13.46 -12.68
N TYR A 108 4.70 -12.61 -12.55
CA TYR A 108 4.81 -11.57 -11.56
C TYR A 108 4.83 -10.21 -12.22
N GLN A 109 4.17 -9.25 -11.60
CA GLN A 109 4.24 -7.84 -11.96
C GLN A 109 4.59 -7.05 -10.71
N PHE A 110 5.62 -6.21 -10.80
CA PHE A 110 6.12 -5.41 -9.70
C PHE A 110 6.22 -3.95 -10.12
N THR A 111 5.83 -3.07 -9.21
CA THR A 111 6.04 -1.63 -9.33
C THR A 111 6.73 -1.16 -8.05
N VAL A 112 8.00 -0.76 -8.14
CA VAL A 112 8.71 -0.11 -7.04
C VAL A 112 9.11 1.28 -7.47
N HIS A 113 8.55 2.31 -6.83
CA HIS A 113 8.92 3.67 -7.17
C HIS A 113 8.87 4.58 -5.96
N ALA A 114 9.52 5.72 -6.10
CA ALA A 114 9.25 6.85 -5.24
C ALA A 114 8.16 7.73 -5.87
N ASP A 115 7.36 8.39 -5.07
CA ASP A 115 6.58 9.52 -5.52
C ASP A 115 6.88 10.70 -4.59
N GLY A 116 7.89 11.49 -4.96
CA GLY A 116 8.50 12.47 -4.07
C GLY A 116 9.09 11.81 -2.82
N GLU A 117 8.53 12.11 -1.64
CA GLU A 117 8.94 11.51 -0.37
C GLU A 117 8.25 10.16 -0.07
N LYS A 118 7.43 9.64 -0.99
CA LYS A 118 6.75 8.36 -0.81
C LYS A 118 7.57 7.20 -1.35
N LEU A 119 7.47 6.04 -0.70
CA LEU A 119 7.91 4.74 -1.20
C LEU A 119 6.66 3.92 -1.54
N VAL A 120 6.56 3.50 -2.80
CA VAL A 120 5.49 2.62 -3.27
C VAL A 120 6.08 1.29 -3.71
N ILE A 121 5.58 0.19 -3.15
CA ILE A 121 5.89 -1.18 -3.59
C ILE A 121 4.55 -1.84 -3.86
N ASP A 122 4.31 -2.25 -5.10
CA ASP A 122 3.10 -2.97 -5.48
C ASP A 122 3.50 -4.27 -6.21
N SER A 123 2.85 -5.37 -5.86
CA SER A 123 3.09 -6.67 -6.48
C SER A 123 1.82 -7.43 -6.84
N GLY A 124 1.87 -8.02 -8.02
CA GLY A 124 0.87 -8.92 -8.55
C GLY A 124 1.45 -10.27 -8.94
N ALA A 125 0.63 -11.30 -8.81
CA ALA A 125 0.90 -12.59 -9.41
C ALA A 125 -0.28 -13.02 -10.27
N GLN A 126 0.00 -13.52 -11.47
CA GLN A 126 -0.98 -14.20 -12.31
C GLN A 126 -0.84 -15.70 -12.14
N THR A 127 -1.96 -16.38 -11.90
CA THR A 127 -1.99 -17.84 -11.88
C THR A 127 -1.86 -18.40 -13.30
N PRO A 128 -1.50 -19.68 -13.48
CA PRO A 128 -1.53 -20.34 -14.78
C PRO A 128 -2.90 -20.29 -15.48
N ALA A 129 -3.99 -20.09 -14.72
CA ALA A 129 -5.35 -19.93 -15.25
C ALA A 129 -5.64 -18.51 -15.79
N GLY A 130 -4.65 -17.60 -15.76
CA GLY A 130 -4.78 -16.24 -16.28
C GLY A 130 -5.40 -15.24 -15.29
N THR A 131 -5.75 -15.66 -14.08
CA THR A 131 -6.29 -14.75 -13.05
C THR A 131 -5.17 -13.89 -12.47
N GLN A 132 -5.25 -12.57 -12.65
CA GLN A 132 -4.35 -11.61 -12.02
C GLN A 132 -4.79 -11.34 -10.59
N VAL A 133 -3.89 -11.53 -9.64
CA VAL A 133 -4.11 -11.23 -8.22
C VAL A 133 -3.11 -10.16 -7.82
N MET A 134 -3.59 -8.95 -7.51
CA MET A 134 -2.78 -7.99 -6.77
C MET A 134 -2.66 -8.51 -5.35
N LYS A 135 -1.44 -8.73 -4.88
CA LYS A 135 -1.22 -9.48 -3.65
C LYS A 135 -0.94 -8.56 -2.47
N LYS A 136 0.00 -7.63 -2.61
CA LYS A 136 0.42 -6.75 -1.52
C LYS A 136 0.93 -5.43 -2.04
N ALA A 137 0.64 -4.37 -1.30
CA ALA A 137 1.18 -3.05 -1.57
C ALA A 137 1.63 -2.34 -0.29
N LEU A 138 2.74 -1.61 -0.39
CA LEU A 138 3.23 -0.64 0.59
C LEU A 138 3.07 0.75 -0.02
N PHE A 139 2.48 1.67 0.74
CA PHE A 139 2.46 3.10 0.43
C PHE A 139 3.01 3.84 1.64
N GLY A 140 4.32 4.06 1.63
CA GLY A 140 5.05 4.64 2.74
C GLY A 140 5.29 6.13 2.53
N THR A 141 4.95 7.01 3.48
CA THR A 141 5.37 8.42 3.46
C THR A 141 6.57 8.65 4.38
N TYR A 142 7.66 9.26 3.90
CA TYR A 142 8.87 9.48 4.70
C TYR A 142 8.61 10.33 5.95
N GLN A 143 9.13 9.89 7.11
CA GLN A 143 9.01 10.58 8.40
C GLN A 143 10.34 11.01 9.04
N GLY A 144 11.48 10.64 8.46
CA GLY A 144 12.80 10.97 9.00
C GLY A 144 13.67 9.75 9.27
N ALA A 145 14.50 9.83 10.30
CA ALA A 145 15.37 8.73 10.72
C ALA A 145 14.57 7.59 11.37
N CYS A 146 15.05 6.35 11.23
CA CYS A 146 14.46 5.23 11.96
C CYS A 146 14.66 5.41 13.47
N ALA A 147 13.58 5.32 14.24
CA ALA A 147 13.66 5.30 15.69
C ALA A 147 14.10 3.91 16.19
N PRO A 148 14.80 3.80 17.34
CA PRO A 148 15.08 2.51 17.97
C PRO A 148 13.80 1.71 18.19
N GLY A 149 13.80 0.44 17.77
CA GLY A 149 12.62 -0.42 17.88
C GLY A 149 11.60 -0.28 16.74
N THR A 150 11.82 0.62 15.77
CA THR A 150 10.99 0.65 14.54
C THR A 150 11.23 -0.64 13.77
N PRO A 151 10.19 -1.43 13.46
CA PRO A 151 10.35 -2.69 12.74
C PRO A 151 10.90 -2.46 11.33
N PRO A 152 11.78 -3.34 10.82
CA PRO A 152 12.34 -3.22 9.48
C PRO A 152 11.28 -3.51 8.40
N LEU A 153 11.47 -2.95 7.21
CA LEU A 153 10.70 -3.33 6.03
C LEU A 153 10.90 -4.82 5.69
N ASP A 154 9.84 -5.61 5.72
CA ASP A 154 9.83 -6.96 5.16
C ASP A 154 9.64 -6.88 3.64
N VAL A 155 10.73 -6.65 2.91
CA VAL A 155 10.73 -6.57 1.43
C VAL A 155 10.12 -7.83 0.80
N TRP A 156 10.35 -8.99 1.42
CA TRP A 156 9.90 -10.26 0.89
C TRP A 156 8.40 -10.44 1.01
N ALA A 157 7.77 -9.86 2.03
CA ALA A 157 6.32 -9.77 2.11
C ALA A 157 5.77 -9.28 0.77
N TYR A 158 6.33 -8.22 0.21
CA TYR A 158 5.82 -7.58 -1.00
C TYR A 158 6.34 -8.24 -2.29
N LEU A 159 7.60 -8.64 -2.35
CA LEU A 159 8.20 -9.10 -3.61
C LEU A 159 8.11 -10.61 -3.87
N ASP A 160 7.74 -11.41 -2.88
CA ASP A 160 7.59 -12.86 -3.05
C ASP A 160 6.18 -13.29 -2.65
N SER A 161 5.44 -13.75 -3.65
CA SER A 161 4.06 -14.13 -3.49
C SER A 161 3.86 -15.45 -2.73
N GLN A 162 4.94 -16.21 -2.56
CA GLN A 162 5.03 -17.39 -1.70
C GLN A 162 5.47 -17.00 -0.27
N HIS A 163 6.05 -15.81 -0.10
CA HIS A 163 6.39 -15.25 1.20
C HIS A 163 5.16 -14.57 1.82
N GLN A 164 4.28 -15.40 2.36
CA GLN A 164 3.32 -14.89 3.33
C GLN A 164 4.11 -14.46 4.58
N SER A 165 4.11 -13.16 4.89
CA SER A 165 4.38 -12.73 6.26
C SER A 165 3.45 -13.57 7.13
N GLN A 166 4.00 -14.32 8.07
CA GLN A 166 3.25 -15.22 8.93
C GLN A 166 2.34 -14.40 9.86
N VAL A 167 1.26 -13.85 9.32
CA VAL A 167 0.06 -13.59 10.09
C VAL A 167 -0.40 -14.97 10.54
N ALA A 168 -0.43 -15.21 11.85
CA ALA A 168 -0.84 -16.51 12.38
C ALA A 168 -2.18 -16.91 11.72
N PRO A 169 -2.41 -18.18 11.33
CA PRO A 169 -3.62 -18.58 10.59
C PRO A 169 -4.93 -18.12 11.26
N ALA A 170 -4.96 -18.07 12.59
CA ALA A 170 -6.08 -17.54 13.36
C ALA A 170 -6.33 -16.04 13.14
N GLN A 171 -5.26 -15.25 13.02
CA GLN A 171 -5.32 -13.82 12.75
C GLN A 171 -5.71 -13.53 11.29
N ALA A 172 -5.25 -14.35 10.34
CA ALA A 172 -5.68 -14.26 8.93
C ALA A 172 -7.18 -14.57 8.78
N ALA A 173 -7.66 -15.62 9.45
CA ALA A 173 -9.08 -15.96 9.47
C ALA A 173 -9.93 -14.87 10.15
N ALA A 174 -9.44 -14.30 11.26
CA ALA A 174 -10.10 -13.20 11.96
C ALA A 174 -10.22 -11.95 11.08
N ARG A 175 -9.14 -11.53 10.41
CA ARG A 175 -9.16 -10.38 9.49
C ARG A 175 -10.12 -10.60 8.33
N LYS A 176 -10.12 -11.79 7.72
CA LYS A 176 -11.08 -12.13 6.66
C LYS A 176 -12.52 -12.07 7.16
N ALA A 177 -12.81 -12.58 8.35
CA ALA A 177 -14.15 -12.52 8.94
C ALA A 177 -14.60 -11.07 9.18
N VAL A 178 -13.71 -10.23 9.72
CA VAL A 178 -14.02 -8.80 9.94
C VAL A 178 -14.18 -8.05 8.60
N ALA A 179 -13.42 -8.38 7.56
CA ALA A 179 -13.61 -7.80 6.23
C ALA A 179 -15.00 -8.14 5.65
N ILE A 180 -15.52 -9.35 5.89
CA ILE A 180 -16.89 -9.72 5.52
C ILE A 180 -17.91 -8.88 6.30
N ASP A 181 -17.71 -8.70 7.62
CA ASP A 181 -18.58 -7.89 8.46
C ASP A 181 -18.61 -6.42 7.99
N LEU A 182 -17.45 -5.86 7.66
CA LEU A 182 -17.30 -4.50 7.14
C LEU A 182 -18.02 -4.29 5.80
N ILE A 183 -17.89 -5.24 4.86
CA ILE A 183 -18.61 -5.21 3.58
C ILE A 183 -20.12 -5.25 3.80
N ARG A 184 -20.60 -6.13 4.69
CA ARG A 184 -22.01 -6.18 5.08
C ARG A 184 -22.45 -4.84 5.67
N CYS A 185 -21.66 -4.25 6.57
CA CYS A 185 -21.96 -2.95 7.16
C CYS A 185 -21.97 -1.81 6.14
N GLY A 186 -21.14 -1.86 5.10
CA GLY A 186 -21.21 -0.95 3.96
C GLY A 186 -22.58 -1.00 3.28
N ASN A 187 -23.09 -2.22 3.03
CA ASN A 187 -24.44 -2.41 2.50
C ASN A 187 -25.54 -1.93 3.47
N VAL A 188 -25.37 -2.13 4.79
CA VAL A 188 -26.31 -1.62 5.80
C VAL A 188 -26.36 -0.10 5.77
N PHE A 189 -25.22 0.60 5.82
CA PHE A 189 -25.18 2.05 5.78
C PHE A 189 -25.73 2.61 4.46
N ASN A 190 -25.42 1.99 3.32
CA ASN A 190 -26.00 2.35 2.03
C ASN A 190 -27.52 2.18 2.02
N GLY A 191 -28.05 1.07 2.52
CA GLY A 191 -29.49 0.84 2.61
C GLY A 191 -30.19 1.80 3.58
N LEU A 192 -29.58 2.06 4.74
CA LEU A 192 -30.09 3.04 5.71
C LEU A 192 -30.07 4.47 5.16
N SER A 193 -29.13 4.81 4.27
CA SER A 193 -29.09 6.12 3.62
C SER A 193 -30.39 6.44 2.88
N LEU A 194 -31.12 5.44 2.38
CA LEU A 194 -32.40 5.60 1.71
C LEU A 194 -33.57 5.81 2.69
N SER A 195 -33.37 5.49 3.96
CA SER A 195 -34.38 5.55 5.02
C SER A 195 -34.26 6.79 5.91
N VAL A 196 -33.24 7.63 5.71
CA VAL A 196 -33.01 8.86 6.48
C VAL A 196 -33.29 10.12 5.67
N VAL A 197 -33.54 11.22 6.38
CA VAL A 197 -33.70 12.55 5.81
C VAL A 197 -32.49 12.99 4.99
N LYS A 198 -32.72 13.80 3.95
CA LYS A 198 -31.72 14.16 2.92
C LYS A 198 -30.38 14.65 3.49
N ASN A 199 -30.40 15.47 4.53
CA ASN A 199 -29.20 16.02 5.16
C ASN A 199 -28.34 14.99 5.92
N ARG A 200 -28.86 13.77 6.17
CA ARG A 200 -28.12 12.67 6.81
C ARG A 200 -27.69 11.56 5.84
N GLN A 201 -28.19 11.59 4.61
CA GLN A 201 -27.87 10.56 3.61
C GLN A 201 -26.38 10.54 3.29
N GLU A 202 -25.76 11.72 3.16
CA GLU A 202 -24.35 11.82 2.80
C GLU A 202 -23.46 11.19 3.87
N GLY A 203 -23.69 11.49 5.15
CA GLY A 203 -22.94 10.87 6.24
C GLY A 203 -23.06 9.34 6.27
N MET A 204 -24.24 8.79 5.92
CA MET A 204 -24.43 7.34 5.81
C MET A 204 -23.66 6.76 4.61
N ARG A 205 -23.60 7.45 3.47
CA ARG A 205 -22.79 7.01 2.32
C ARG A 205 -21.29 7.12 2.60
N SER A 206 -20.85 8.15 3.29
CA SER A 206 -19.45 8.28 3.74
C SER A 206 -19.08 7.16 4.70
N ALA A 207 -19.95 6.83 5.66
CA ALA A 207 -19.76 5.69 6.55
C ALA A 207 -19.66 4.37 5.77
N ALA A 208 -20.52 4.16 4.77
CA ALA A 208 -20.46 3.00 3.90
C ALA A 208 -19.13 2.90 3.15
N ALA A 209 -18.66 4.00 2.56
CA ALA A 209 -17.38 4.06 1.86
C ALA A 209 -16.20 3.78 2.80
N ALA A 210 -16.23 4.34 4.02
CA ALA A 210 -15.17 4.12 5.01
C ALA A 210 -15.04 2.65 5.40
N VAL A 211 -16.14 1.97 5.73
CA VAL A 211 -16.07 0.54 6.12
C VAL A 211 -15.72 -0.37 4.93
N ILE A 212 -16.15 -0.04 3.72
CA ILE A 212 -15.76 -0.81 2.51
C ILE A 212 -14.27 -0.60 2.22
N GLY A 213 -13.77 0.63 2.31
CA GLY A 213 -12.34 0.93 2.17
C GLY A 213 -11.50 0.17 3.21
N ALA A 214 -11.92 0.23 4.47
CA ALA A 214 -11.29 -0.52 5.54
C ALA A 214 -11.32 -2.04 5.33
N ALA A 215 -12.38 -2.60 4.71
CA ALA A 215 -12.43 -4.02 4.37
C ALA A 215 -11.36 -4.41 3.33
N VAL A 216 -11.09 -3.52 2.36
CA VAL A 216 -10.04 -3.68 1.35
C VAL A 216 -8.65 -3.60 1.99
N GLU A 217 -8.45 -2.67 2.91
CA GLU A 217 -7.19 -2.54 3.67
C GLU A 217 -6.95 -3.74 4.61
N LEU A 218 -8.01 -4.22 5.27
CA LEU A 218 -7.90 -5.28 6.27
C LEU A 218 -7.65 -6.66 5.66
N HIS A 219 -8.23 -6.90 4.49
CA HIS A 219 -8.01 -8.11 3.71
C HIS A 219 -7.84 -7.71 2.24
N PRO A 220 -6.66 -7.26 1.82
CA PRO A 220 -6.36 -7.00 0.41
C PRO A 220 -6.49 -8.34 -0.31
N GLY A 221 -7.66 -8.56 -0.90
CA GLY A 221 -8.16 -9.90 -1.19
C GLY A 221 -7.37 -10.67 -2.24
N GLU A 222 -7.65 -11.96 -2.30
CA GLU A 222 -7.33 -12.82 -3.44
C GLU A 222 -8.48 -12.73 -4.46
N GLY A 223 -8.24 -12.20 -5.67
CA GLY A 223 -9.22 -12.19 -6.77
C GLY A 223 -10.46 -11.30 -6.52
N ASP A 224 -11.65 -11.79 -6.89
CA ASP A 224 -12.94 -11.04 -6.85
C ASP A 224 -13.62 -11.00 -5.46
N PHE A 225 -12.91 -11.38 -4.38
CA PHE A 225 -13.49 -11.56 -3.03
C PHE A 225 -14.39 -10.41 -2.57
N HIS A 226 -13.96 -9.15 -2.70
CA HIS A 226 -14.74 -8.01 -2.22
C HIS A 226 -16.02 -7.82 -3.03
N LEU A 227 -15.94 -7.98 -4.36
CA LEU A 227 -17.08 -7.86 -5.26
C LEU A 227 -18.09 -8.99 -5.02
N ASP A 228 -17.63 -10.22 -4.84
CA ASP A 228 -18.49 -11.37 -4.57
C ASP A 228 -19.15 -11.25 -3.19
N THR A 229 -18.42 -10.79 -2.18
CA THR A 229 -18.96 -10.58 -0.84
C THR A 229 -19.97 -9.42 -0.82
N LEU A 230 -19.71 -8.34 -1.57
CA LEU A 230 -20.66 -7.24 -1.77
C LEU A 230 -21.95 -7.73 -2.43
N LYS A 231 -21.83 -8.49 -3.53
CA LYS A 231 -22.98 -9.05 -4.26
C LYS A 231 -23.78 -10.04 -3.41
N LYS A 232 -23.10 -10.86 -2.62
CA LYS A 232 -23.74 -11.85 -1.75
C LYS A 232 -24.49 -11.20 -0.59
N SER A 233 -23.89 -10.20 0.06
CA SER A 233 -24.50 -9.56 1.24
C SER A 233 -25.61 -8.57 0.90
N ALA A 234 -25.61 -7.99 -0.31
CA ALA A 234 -26.64 -7.04 -0.73
C ALA A 234 -28.10 -7.54 -0.61
N PRO A 235 -28.48 -8.74 -1.14
CA PRO A 235 -29.84 -9.25 -0.98
C PRO A 235 -30.21 -9.57 0.48
N GLU A 236 -29.26 -10.05 1.29
CA GLU A 236 -29.47 -10.36 2.71
C GLU A 236 -29.80 -9.08 3.49
N VAL A 237 -28.98 -8.04 3.32
CA VAL A 237 -29.18 -6.74 3.97
C VAL A 237 -30.48 -6.07 3.49
N SER A 238 -30.79 -6.18 2.19
CA SER A 238 -32.05 -5.66 1.64
C SER A 238 -33.25 -6.31 2.31
N ALA A 239 -33.25 -7.64 2.47
CA ALA A 239 -34.32 -8.36 3.15
C ALA A 239 -34.47 -7.97 4.63
N GLU A 240 -33.37 -7.58 5.29
CA GLU A 240 -33.42 -7.10 6.68
C GLU A 240 -33.97 -5.68 6.83
N LEU A 241 -33.82 -4.82 5.80
CA LEU A 241 -34.16 -3.39 5.82
C LEU A 241 -35.54 -3.08 5.22
N VAL A 242 -35.94 -3.79 4.17
CA VAL A 242 -37.22 -3.57 3.50
C VAL A 242 -38.36 -3.94 4.46
N GLY A 243 -39.26 -2.99 4.70
CA GLY A 243 -40.36 -3.17 5.67
C GLY A 243 -39.94 -3.20 7.15
N ALA A 244 -38.65 -2.98 7.46
CA ALA A 244 -38.17 -2.96 8.84
C ALA A 244 -38.72 -1.77 9.64
N SER A 245 -38.98 -2.00 10.94
CA SER A 245 -39.37 -0.94 11.87
C SER A 245 -38.19 0.02 12.14
N PRO A 246 -38.46 1.25 12.62
CA PRO A 246 -37.42 2.18 13.02
C PRO A 246 -36.44 1.60 14.05
N GLU A 247 -36.92 0.81 15.01
CA GLU A 247 -36.11 0.17 16.04
C GLU A 247 -35.16 -0.86 15.44
N LYS A 248 -35.65 -1.68 14.50
CA LYS A 248 -34.81 -2.65 13.79
C LYS A 248 -33.74 -1.96 12.94
N ARG A 249 -34.07 -0.86 12.26
CA ARG A 249 -33.11 -0.05 11.50
C ARG A 249 -32.05 0.57 12.39
N PHE A 250 -32.45 1.07 13.56
CA PHE A 250 -31.53 1.62 14.54
C PHE A 250 -30.62 0.56 15.14
N ALA A 251 -31.13 -0.65 15.43
CA ALA A 251 -30.32 -1.77 15.89
C ALA A 251 -29.27 -2.19 14.84
N LEU A 252 -29.64 -2.21 13.55
CA LEU A 252 -28.70 -2.47 12.45
C LEU A 252 -27.60 -1.41 12.38
N TYR A 253 -27.96 -0.13 12.51
CA TYR A 253 -26.99 0.96 12.62
C TYR A 253 -26.03 0.73 13.80
N GLN A 254 -26.56 0.45 15.00
CA GLN A 254 -25.75 0.23 16.21
C GLN A 254 -24.85 -1.00 16.11
N SER A 255 -25.22 -2.02 15.33
CA SER A 255 -24.36 -3.18 15.09
C SER A 255 -23.15 -2.87 14.21
N CYS A 256 -23.23 -1.82 13.39
CA CYS A 256 -22.20 -1.44 12.42
C CYS A 256 -21.40 -0.21 12.83
N SER A 257 -21.97 0.69 13.63
CA SER A 257 -21.29 1.92 14.07
C SER A 257 -19.98 1.70 14.83
N PRO A 258 -19.76 0.60 15.59
CA PRO A 258 -18.48 0.39 16.26
C PRO A 258 -17.28 0.32 15.31
N TYR A 259 -17.46 -0.12 14.06
CA TYR A 259 -16.37 -0.15 13.06
C TYR A 259 -15.89 1.23 12.62
N LEU A 260 -16.67 2.29 12.91
CA LEU A 260 -16.29 3.67 12.60
C LEU A 260 -15.51 4.34 13.74
N GLU A 261 -15.37 3.66 14.89
CA GLU A 261 -14.55 4.15 15.99
C GLU A 261 -13.05 3.99 15.66
N PRO A 262 -12.16 4.86 16.18
CA PRO A 262 -10.73 4.85 15.82
C PRO A 262 -10.00 3.52 15.98
N ASP A 263 -10.45 2.64 16.89
CA ASP A 263 -9.87 1.32 17.14
C ASP A 263 -10.89 0.17 16.99
N GLY A 264 -12.06 0.45 16.42
CA GLY A 264 -13.17 -0.49 16.34
C GLY A 264 -12.86 -1.74 15.53
N ILE A 265 -12.16 -1.57 14.40
CA ILE A 265 -11.76 -2.67 13.52
C ILE A 265 -10.73 -3.58 14.21
N ASP A 266 -9.72 -2.99 14.85
CA ASP A 266 -8.68 -3.75 15.56
C ASP A 266 -9.28 -4.53 16.73
N LYS A 267 -10.17 -3.92 17.51
CA LYS A 267 -10.93 -4.60 18.57
C LYS A 267 -11.73 -5.78 18.03
N ALA A 268 -12.41 -5.61 16.90
CA ALA A 268 -13.18 -6.68 16.27
C ALA A 268 -12.27 -7.84 15.84
N VAL A 269 -11.10 -7.54 15.27
CA VAL A 269 -10.12 -8.57 14.90
C VAL A 269 -9.63 -9.33 16.13
N GLN A 270 -9.24 -8.63 17.20
CA GLN A 270 -8.79 -9.27 18.44
C GLN A 270 -9.89 -10.13 19.08
N SER A 271 -11.14 -9.65 19.07
CA SER A 271 -12.28 -10.42 19.56
C SER A 271 -12.49 -11.71 18.76
N ARG A 272 -12.33 -11.68 17.43
CA ARG A 272 -12.46 -12.86 16.56
C ARG A 272 -11.31 -13.85 16.78
N ILE A 273 -10.10 -13.36 17.05
CA ILE A 273 -8.94 -14.20 17.42
C ILE A 273 -9.21 -14.93 18.74
N ALA A 274 -9.65 -14.19 19.77
CA ALA A 274 -9.96 -14.75 21.09
C ALA A 274 -11.08 -15.80 21.03
N ALA A 275 -12.15 -15.53 20.26
CA ALA A 275 -13.24 -16.48 20.07
C ALA A 275 -12.79 -17.78 19.37
N GLY A 276 -11.89 -17.68 18.38
CA GLY A 276 -11.32 -18.85 17.70
C GLY A 276 -10.38 -19.68 18.58
N ALA A 277 -9.76 -19.07 19.59
CA ALA A 277 -8.92 -19.76 20.56
C ALA A 277 -9.73 -20.52 21.63
N ALA A 278 -10.90 -20.00 22.02
CA ALA A 278 -11.78 -20.63 23.00
C ALA A 278 -12.59 -21.83 22.48
N ALA A 279 -12.68 -22.00 21.15
CA ALA A 279 -13.38 -23.10 20.50
C ALA A 279 -12.50 -24.34 20.24
N ARG A 280 -11.22 -24.32 20.68
CA ARG A 280 -10.27 -25.43 20.63
C ARG A 280 -9.98 -25.96 22.02
#